data_AF-A0A1R3K7S6-F1
#
_entry.id   AF-A0A1R3K7S6-F1
#
_cell.length_a   1.000
_cell.length_b   1.000
_cell.length_c   1.000
_cell.angle_alpha   90.00
_cell.angle_beta   90.00
_cell.angle_gamma   90.00
#
_symmetry.space_group_name_H-M   'P 1'
#
loop_
_entity.id
_entity.type
_entity.pdbx_description
1 polymer ?
#
loop_
_entity_poly.entity_id
_entity_poly.type
_entity_poly.pdbx_seq_one_letter_code
_entity_poly.pdbx_strand_id
1 'polypeptide(L)'
;MAARVLMVSQDSNGDFRAVQEAIDTVPLCNTCRTIIRLSPGIYKQPVYVPKTKNLITLAGFRPELTVLSWKNTSSKTRIIGTGTFGCGTVIVEGEDFIAENVTFENSAPEGSGQAVAIRVTADR
;
A
#
# COMPACT_ATOMS: atom_id res chain seq x y z
N MET A 1 13.32 19.10 8.86
CA MET A 1 13.93 17.79 8.53
C MET A 1 13.58 17.46 7.09
N ALA A 2 14.52 16.95 6.30
CA ALA A 2 14.27 16.57 4.92
C ALA A 2 13.37 15.32 4.87
N ALA A 3 12.42 15.28 3.94
CA ALA A 3 11.61 14.07 3.73
C ALA A 3 12.50 12.92 3.23
N ARG A 4 12.30 11.71 3.77
CA ARG A 4 13.00 10.51 3.29
C ARG A 4 12.33 10.04 2.03
N VAL A 5 13.07 9.85 0.94
CA VAL A 5 12.51 9.37 -0.33
C VAL A 5 13.02 7.96 -0.60
N LEU A 6 12.10 7.03 -0.85
CA LEU A 6 12.39 5.64 -1.24
C LEU A 6 11.81 5.39 -2.63
N MET A 7 12.55 4.73 -3.51
CA MET A 7 12.09 4.41 -4.86
C MET A 7 11.74 2.93 -4.97
N VAL A 8 10.53 2.64 -5.47
CA VAL A 8 10.08 1.27 -5.73
C VAL A 8 9.93 1.07 -7.23
N SER A 9 10.60 0.06 -7.77
CA SER A 9 10.57 -0.28 -9.18
C SER A 9 10.66 -1.78 -9.39
N GLN A 10 9.82 -2.32 -10.27
CA GLN A 10 9.84 -3.75 -10.62
C GLN A 10 11.07 -4.10 -11.47
N ASP A 11 11.63 -3.13 -12.20
CA ASP A 11 12.71 -3.32 -13.18
C ASP A 11 14.12 -3.19 -12.56
N SER A 12 14.24 -3.36 -11.23
CA SER A 12 15.49 -3.31 -10.46
C SER A 12 16.26 -1.98 -10.43
N ASN A 13 15.70 -0.92 -11.02
CA ASN A 13 16.29 0.43 -11.01
C ASN A 13 15.85 1.30 -9.81
N GLY A 14 15.28 0.69 -8.77
CA GLY A 14 14.82 1.35 -7.54
C GLY A 14 15.39 0.67 -6.30
N ASP A 15 15.26 1.32 -5.14
CA ASP A 15 15.72 0.80 -3.84
C ASP A 15 15.03 -0.52 -3.47
N PHE A 16 13.76 -0.67 -3.86
CA PHE A 16 12.94 -1.84 -3.56
C PHE A 16 12.20 -2.33 -4.79
N ARG A 17 11.89 -3.63 -4.81
CA ARG A 17 11.05 -4.25 -5.84
C ARG A 17 9.58 -4.30 -5.43
N ALA A 18 9.33 -4.41 -4.13
CA ALA A 18 7.99 -4.49 -3.57
C ALA A 18 7.63 -3.26 -2.74
N VAL A 19 6.37 -2.84 -2.77
CA VAL A 19 5.87 -1.70 -1.99
C VAL A 19 5.93 -1.98 -0.49
N GLN A 20 5.60 -3.22 -0.10
CA GLN A 20 5.66 -3.65 1.30
C GLN A 20 7.10 -3.58 1.85
N GLU A 21 8.12 -3.97 1.09
CA GLU A 21 9.52 -3.90 1.52
C GLU A 21 9.92 -2.45 1.86
N ALA A 22 9.51 -1.49 1.02
CA ALA A 22 9.78 -0.08 1.29
C ALA A 22 9.10 0.40 2.58
N ILE A 23 7.82 0.04 2.80
CA ILE A 23 7.10 0.34 4.04
C ILE A 23 7.77 -0.34 5.24
N ASP A 24 8.29 -1.55 5.06
CA ASP A 24 8.94 -2.32 6.12
C ASP A 24 10.21 -1.63 6.63
N THR A 25 10.92 -0.89 5.78
CA THR A 25 12.11 -0.11 6.15
C THR A 25 11.83 1.22 6.86
N VAL A 26 10.57 1.65 6.92
CA VAL A 26 10.18 2.84 7.69
C VAL A 26 10.31 2.52 9.18
N PRO A 27 11.03 3.35 9.97
CA PRO A 27 11.21 3.11 11.39
C PRO A 27 9.87 3.12 12.13
N LEU A 28 9.82 2.38 13.25
CA LEU A 28 8.68 2.45 14.16
C LEU A 28 8.58 3.85 14.78
N CYS A 29 7.36 4.31 15.03
CA CYS A 29 7.05 5.65 15.54
C CYS A 29 7.68 6.77 14.69
N ASN A 30 7.63 6.59 13.36
CA ASN A 30 8.21 7.52 12.41
C ASN A 30 7.67 8.96 12.61
N THR A 31 8.60 9.90 12.81
CA THR A 31 8.30 11.34 13.01
C THR A 31 8.60 12.19 11.78
N CYS A 32 9.17 11.59 10.73
CA CYS A 32 9.61 12.27 9.51
C CYS A 32 8.87 11.72 8.30
N ARG A 33 8.30 12.57 7.45
CA ARG A 33 7.58 12.09 6.26
C ARG A 33 8.48 11.24 5.37
N THR A 34 8.04 10.01 5.10
CA THR A 34 8.69 9.08 4.16
C THR A 34 7.84 8.99 2.89
N ILE A 35 8.41 9.43 1.78
CA ILE A 35 7.80 9.42 0.46
C ILE A 35 8.30 8.19 -0.28
N ILE A 36 7.39 7.26 -0.57
CA ILE A 36 7.62 6.05 -1.33
C ILE A 36 7.16 6.33 -2.76
N ARG A 37 8.12 6.54 -3.67
CA ARG A 37 7.86 6.80 -5.08
C ARG A 37 7.73 5.50 -5.84
N LEU A 38 6.58 5.29 -6.45
CA LEU A 38 6.27 4.10 -7.23
C LEU A 38 6.50 4.39 -8.72
N SER A 39 7.32 3.56 -9.35
CA SER A 39 7.48 3.59 -10.80
C SER A 39 6.20 3.10 -11.51
N PRO A 40 6.05 3.37 -12.83
CA PRO A 40 5.04 2.72 -13.64
C PRO A 40 5.13 1.19 -13.50
N GLY A 41 4.00 0.53 -13.24
CA GLY A 41 3.94 -0.91 -13.02
C GLY A 41 2.64 -1.34 -12.32
N ILE A 42 2.34 -2.64 -12.45
CA ILE A 42 1.24 -3.29 -11.72
C ILE A 42 1.85 -4.10 -10.59
N TYR A 43 1.70 -3.58 -9.37
CA TYR A 43 2.22 -4.19 -8.16
C TYR A 43 1.18 -5.18 -7.62
N LYS A 44 1.39 -6.46 -7.92
CA LYS A 44 0.50 -7.57 -7.53
C LYS A 44 0.84 -8.09 -6.14
N GLN A 45 0.58 -7.30 -5.11
CA GLN A 45 0.90 -7.65 -3.73
C GLN A 45 -0.09 -7.02 -2.74
N PRO A 46 -0.27 -7.63 -1.56
CA PRO A 46 -0.91 -6.93 -0.45
C PRO A 46 0.00 -5.83 0.07
N VAL A 47 -0.60 -4.70 0.48
CA VAL A 47 0.11 -3.57 1.11
C VAL A 47 -0.52 -3.27 2.45
N TYR A 48 0.29 -3.24 3.50
CA TYR A 48 -0.13 -2.90 4.85
C TYR A 48 0.75 -1.80 5.45
N VAL A 49 0.10 -0.70 5.83
CA VAL A 49 0.70 0.40 6.60
C VAL A 49 0.23 0.28 8.04
N PRO A 50 1.07 -0.20 8.98
CA PRO A 50 0.70 -0.38 10.37
C PRO A 50 0.54 0.95 11.11
N LYS A 51 -0.26 0.94 12.17
CA LYS A 51 -0.46 2.08 13.09
C LYS A 51 0.84 2.63 13.70
N THR A 52 1.88 1.82 13.77
CA THR A 52 3.19 2.24 14.28
C THR A 52 4.04 3.00 13.26
N LYS A 53 3.60 3.10 12.00
CA LYS A 53 4.36 3.71 10.89
C LYS A 53 3.58 4.84 10.26
N ASN A 54 3.64 6.00 10.91
CA ASN A 54 2.95 7.22 10.51
C ASN A 54 3.74 8.00 9.44
N LEU A 55 3.11 9.01 8.86
CA LEU A 55 3.70 9.97 7.93
C LEU A 55 4.27 9.32 6.65
N ILE A 56 3.58 8.29 6.13
CA ILE A 56 3.94 7.64 4.88
C ILE A 56 3.17 8.27 3.71
N THR A 57 3.89 8.59 2.64
CA THR A 57 3.29 9.05 1.37
C THR A 57 3.58 8.01 0.29
N LEU A 58 2.55 7.45 -0.35
CA LEU A 58 2.68 6.68 -1.58
C LEU A 58 2.48 7.60 -2.77
N ALA A 59 3.55 7.84 -3.53
CA ALA A 59 3.53 8.73 -4.69
C ALA A 59 3.75 7.93 -5.97
N GLY A 60 2.68 7.68 -6.72
CA GLY A 60 2.78 7.07 -8.04
C GLY A 60 3.28 8.03 -9.11
N PHE A 61 3.65 7.47 -10.27
CA PHE A 61 4.01 8.28 -11.43
C PHE A 61 2.77 8.89 -12.07
N ARG A 62 1.78 8.04 -12.39
CA ARG A 62 0.45 8.39 -12.92
C ARG A 62 -0.55 7.32 -12.50
N PRO A 63 -1.82 7.66 -12.20
CA PRO A 63 -2.78 6.69 -11.72
C PRO A 63 -3.08 5.59 -12.75
N GLU A 64 -2.98 5.88 -14.06
CA GLU A 64 -3.21 4.86 -15.11
C GLU A 64 -2.05 3.88 -15.26
N LEU A 65 -0.87 4.26 -14.79
CA LEU A 65 0.38 3.50 -14.97
C LEU A 65 0.86 2.84 -13.68
N THR A 66 0.46 3.34 -12.52
CA THR A 66 0.86 2.82 -11.21
C THR A 66 -0.36 2.23 -10.51
N VAL A 67 -0.46 0.90 -10.52
CA VAL A 67 -1.61 0.17 -9.97
C VAL A 67 -1.17 -0.77 -8.87
N LEU A 68 -1.74 -0.61 -7.67
CA LEU A 68 -1.64 -1.56 -6.57
C LEU A 68 -2.83 -2.50 -6.67
N SER A 69 -2.58 -3.75 -7.06
CA SER A 69 -3.62 -4.74 -7.29
C SER A 69 -3.40 -5.98 -6.44
N TRP A 70 -4.46 -6.50 -5.83
CA TRP A 70 -4.41 -7.79 -5.17
C TRP A 70 -5.76 -8.49 -5.31
N LYS A 71 -5.71 -9.81 -5.33
CA LYS A 71 -6.89 -10.65 -5.50
C LYS A 71 -7.24 -11.27 -4.16
N ASN A 72 -7.97 -10.53 -3.34
CA ASN A 72 -8.37 -11.04 -2.03
C ASN A 72 -9.86 -10.90 -1.76
N THR A 73 -10.42 -11.97 -1.21
CA THR A 73 -11.84 -12.09 -0.89
C THR A 73 -11.96 -12.47 0.57
N SER A 74 -13.06 -12.09 1.22
CA SER A 74 -13.32 -12.39 2.64
C SER A 74 -13.21 -13.89 2.99
N SER A 75 -13.29 -14.77 1.98
CA SER A 75 -13.27 -16.23 2.09
C SER A 75 -11.91 -16.92 1.90
N LYS A 76 -10.87 -16.26 1.35
CA LYS A 76 -9.63 -16.95 0.90
C LYS A 76 -8.45 -16.84 1.85
N THR A 77 -7.88 -15.65 2.05
CA THR A 77 -6.59 -15.48 2.78
C THR A 77 -6.52 -14.12 3.48
N ARG A 78 -6.01 -14.10 4.71
CA ARG A 78 -6.10 -12.93 5.61
C ARG A 78 -4.75 -12.23 5.68
N ILE A 79 -4.72 -10.91 5.43
CA ILE A 79 -3.53 -10.10 5.62
C ILE A 79 -3.41 -9.74 7.11
N ILE A 80 -4.52 -9.36 7.77
CA ILE A 80 -4.61 -9.04 9.22
C ILE A 80 -5.98 -9.41 9.79
N GLY A 81 -6.04 -9.93 11.02
CA GLY A 81 -7.30 -10.11 11.76
C GLY A 81 -8.27 -11.16 11.18
N THR A 82 -9.55 -11.04 11.52
CA THR A 82 -10.64 -11.97 11.15
C THR A 82 -11.71 -11.25 10.31
N GLY A 83 -12.20 -11.88 9.23
CA GLY A 83 -13.30 -11.35 8.39
C GLY A 83 -12.87 -10.29 7.35
N THR A 84 -13.83 -9.47 6.89
CA THR A 84 -13.65 -8.45 5.83
C THR A 84 -12.61 -7.38 6.19
N PHE A 85 -12.27 -7.25 7.46
CA PHE A 85 -11.27 -6.34 8.00
C PHE A 85 -9.84 -6.64 7.51
N GLY A 86 -9.59 -7.90 7.12
CA GLY A 86 -8.29 -8.42 6.73
C GLY A 86 -8.05 -8.65 5.25
N CYS A 87 -9.01 -8.31 4.38
CA CYS A 87 -8.99 -8.69 2.97
C CYS A 87 -8.86 -7.51 1.99
N GLY A 88 -8.36 -6.35 2.45
CA GLY A 88 -8.04 -5.23 1.56
C GLY A 88 -6.82 -5.49 0.69
N THR A 89 -6.80 -5.02 -0.55
CA THR A 89 -5.56 -4.94 -1.33
C THR A 89 -4.55 -4.05 -0.61
N VAL A 90 -5.03 -2.90 -0.12
CA VAL A 90 -4.26 -1.98 0.72
C VAL A 90 -4.98 -1.74 2.04
N ILE A 91 -4.26 -1.86 3.14
CA ILE A 91 -4.76 -1.58 4.50
C ILE A 91 -3.87 -0.50 5.12
N VAL A 92 -4.48 0.61 5.53
CA VAL A 92 -3.80 1.76 6.11
C VAL A 92 -4.32 2.04 7.51
N GLU A 93 -3.43 1.91 8.49
CA GLU A 93 -3.70 2.22 9.91
C GLU A 93 -2.74 3.28 10.48
N GLY A 94 -1.64 3.57 9.79
CA GLY A 94 -0.68 4.62 10.17
C GLY A 94 -1.21 6.02 9.85
N GLU A 95 -1.10 6.92 10.82
CA GLU A 95 -1.64 8.30 10.75
C GLU A 95 -0.85 9.19 9.77
N ASP A 96 -1.48 10.27 9.30
CA ASP A 96 -0.94 11.21 8.31
C ASP A 96 -0.53 10.54 6.99
N PHE A 97 -1.34 9.59 6.54
CA PHE A 97 -1.08 8.83 5.31
C PHE A 97 -1.53 9.62 4.09
N ILE A 98 -0.67 9.68 3.07
CA ILE A 98 -0.98 10.34 1.80
C ILE A 98 -0.80 9.34 0.67
N ALA A 99 -1.73 9.32 -0.27
CA ALA A 99 -1.57 8.62 -1.53
C ALA A 99 -1.87 9.58 -2.69
N GLU A 100 -0.97 9.64 -3.66
CA GLU A 100 -1.13 10.47 -4.86
C GLU A 100 -0.74 9.70 -6.12
N ASN A 101 -1.44 9.97 -7.23
CA ASN A 101 -1.15 9.42 -8.56
C ASN A 101 -1.05 7.88 -8.60
N VAL A 102 -1.82 7.18 -7.78
CA VAL A 102 -1.82 5.72 -7.66
C VAL A 102 -3.25 5.18 -7.73
N THR A 103 -3.43 4.05 -8.41
CA THR A 103 -4.70 3.31 -8.43
C THR A 103 -4.66 2.17 -7.44
N PHE A 104 -5.74 2.02 -6.65
CA PHE A 104 -5.96 0.88 -5.77
C PHE A 104 -7.02 -0.04 -6.38
N GLU A 105 -6.68 -1.30 -6.60
CA GLU A 105 -7.55 -2.26 -7.26
C GLU A 105 -7.67 -3.56 -6.45
N ASN A 106 -8.88 -4.11 -6.36
CA ASN A 106 -9.06 -5.51 -6.00
C ASN A 106 -9.51 -6.30 -7.24
N SER A 107 -8.68 -7.23 -7.69
CA SER A 107 -8.91 -8.02 -8.92
C SER A 107 -9.64 -9.35 -8.65
N ALA A 108 -10.41 -9.43 -7.56
CA ALA A 108 -11.31 -10.54 -7.31
C ALA A 108 -12.37 -10.66 -8.42
N PRO A 109 -12.69 -11.88 -8.89
CA PRO A 109 -13.67 -12.06 -9.95
C PRO A 109 -15.07 -11.75 -9.41
N GLU A 110 -15.94 -11.28 -10.31
CA GLU A 110 -17.34 -11.04 -10.00
C GLU A 110 -17.99 -12.30 -9.39
N GLY A 111 -18.86 -12.11 -8.40
CA GLY A 111 -19.47 -13.20 -7.64
C GLY A 111 -18.61 -13.76 -6.50
N SER A 112 -17.41 -13.24 -6.25
CA SER A 112 -16.54 -13.71 -5.15
C SER A 112 -16.90 -13.18 -3.76
N GLY A 113 -18.03 -12.45 -3.64
CA GLY A 113 -18.43 -11.78 -2.40
C GLY A 113 -17.66 -10.48 -2.17
N GLN A 114 -17.47 -10.12 -0.90
CA GLN A 114 -16.81 -8.87 -0.51
C GLN A 114 -15.32 -8.86 -0.88
N ALA A 115 -14.90 -7.83 -1.60
CA ALA A 115 -13.54 -7.62 -2.10
C ALA A 115 -13.18 -6.14 -1.99
N VAL A 116 -12.36 -5.79 -0.99
CA VAL A 116 -12.02 -4.39 -0.68
C VAL A 116 -10.73 -4.00 -1.41
N ALA A 117 -10.74 -2.89 -2.14
CA ALA A 117 -9.53 -2.34 -2.76
C ALA A 117 -8.64 -1.62 -1.74
N ILE A 118 -9.22 -0.73 -0.93
CA ILE A 118 -8.49 -0.03 0.13
C ILE A 118 -9.33 0.06 1.40
N ARG A 119 -8.69 -0.16 2.56
CA ARG A 119 -9.24 0.12 3.89
C ARG A 119 -8.36 1.15 4.59
N VAL A 120 -8.98 2.22 5.10
CA VAL A 120 -8.28 3.26 5.86
C VAL A 120 -8.93 3.39 7.23
N THR A 121 -8.13 3.23 8.28
CA THR A 121 -8.50 3.56 9.68
C THR A 121 -7.49 4.51 10.32
N ALA A 122 -6.56 5.03 9.52
CA ALA A 122 -5.66 6.10 9.91
C ALA A 122 -6.41 7.40 10.16
N ASP A 123 -5.91 8.21 11.10
CA ASP A 123 -6.32 9.60 11.27
C ASP A 123 -5.43 10.50 10.40
N ARG A 124 -6.06 11.41 9.66
CA ARG A 124 -5.50 12.37 8.70
C ARG A 124 -4.82 11.78 7.46
#